data_AF-A0A9D7S999-F1
#
_entry.id   AF-A0A9D7S999-F1
#
_cell.length_a   1.000
_cell.length_b   1.000
_cell.length_c   1.000
_cell.angle_alpha   90.00
_cell.angle_beta   90.00
_cell.angle_gamma   90.00
#
_symmetry.space_group_name_H-M   'P 1'
#
loop_
_entity.id
_entity.type
_entity.pdbx_description
1 polymer ?
#
loop_
_entity_poly.entity_id
_entity_poly.type
_entity_poly.pdbx_seq_one_letter_code
_entity_poly.pdbx_strand_id
1 'polypeptide(L)'
;MIHIDQLLNDTLQYDSTYFANKIVLIGFCGETEQALSMKDRYFTPLNEEYTGRSIPDMHGVTIHANIISMILDRDFICEVSHFRIYLYSFLLYLFNYFVYRRMERHNFFRSMPFIRLIQILEFFILLMICVLLLLSFSIKLGFVFIVTTVILSYELFELYEHKFKPYVQRKLDAFLN
;
A
#
# COMPACT_ATOMS: atom_id res chain seq x y z
N MET A 1 25.12 -32.58 3.07
CA MET A 1 25.43 -31.14 2.95
C MET A 1 26.61 -31.04 1.99
N ILE A 2 26.49 -30.29 0.88
CA ILE A 2 27.56 -30.20 -0.12
C ILE A 2 28.65 -29.27 0.43
N HIS A 3 29.90 -29.74 0.50
CA HIS A 3 31.04 -28.87 0.79
C HIS A 3 31.45 -28.13 -0.48
N ILE A 4 30.87 -26.94 -0.68
CA ILE A 4 31.12 -26.07 -1.85
C ILE A 4 32.63 -25.85 -2.05
N ASP A 5 33.39 -25.67 -0.97
CA ASP A 5 34.84 -25.44 -1.03
C ASP A 5 35.60 -26.62 -1.63
N GLN A 6 35.16 -27.86 -1.39
CA GLN A 6 35.77 -29.05 -1.96
C GLN A 6 35.38 -29.22 -3.43
N LEU A 7 34.12 -28.93 -3.78
CA LEU A 7 33.63 -28.99 -5.16
C LEU A 7 34.31 -27.94 -6.07
N LEU A 8 34.60 -26.75 -5.55
CA LEU A 8 35.29 -25.70 -6.29
C LEU A 8 36.78 -26.00 -6.49
N ASN A 9 37.41 -26.71 -5.55
CA ASN A 9 38.82 -27.10 -5.64
C ASN A 9 39.04 -28.36 -6.49
N ASP A 10 38.06 -29.27 -6.55
CA ASP A 10 38.14 -30.52 -7.31
C ASP A 10 36.85 -30.81 -8.09
N THR A 11 36.84 -30.43 -9.36
CA THR A 11 35.72 -30.66 -10.28
C THR A 11 35.47 -32.14 -10.60
N LEU A 12 36.37 -33.07 -10.23
CA LEU A 12 36.17 -34.50 -10.45
C LEU A 12 35.12 -35.09 -9.51
N GLN A 13 34.82 -34.41 -8.41
CA GLN A 13 33.76 -34.80 -7.45
C GLN A 13 32.37 -34.31 -7.86
N TYR A 14 32.26 -33.70 -9.03
CA TYR A 14 31.00 -33.22 -9.57
C TYR A 14 30.10 -34.38 -10.00
N ASP A 15 28.96 -34.52 -9.32
CA ASP A 15 27.83 -35.30 -9.82
C ASP A 15 26.78 -34.35 -10.45
N SER A 16 26.39 -34.66 -11.70
CA SER A 16 25.33 -33.97 -12.43
C SER A 16 23.99 -33.91 -11.69
N THR A 17 23.74 -34.84 -10.77
CA THR A 17 22.52 -34.87 -9.96
C THR A 17 22.44 -33.72 -8.95
N TYR A 18 23.56 -33.07 -8.60
CA TYR A 18 23.58 -32.07 -7.53
C TYR A 18 22.72 -30.84 -7.84
N PHE A 19 22.73 -30.37 -9.09
CA PHE A 19 21.99 -29.19 -9.54
C PHE A 19 20.81 -29.51 -10.46
N ALA A 20 20.65 -30.78 -10.86
CA ALA A 20 19.55 -31.19 -11.71
C ALA A 20 18.19 -30.83 -11.07
N ASN A 21 17.31 -30.22 -11.86
CA ASN A 21 15.95 -29.79 -11.47
C ASN A 21 15.88 -28.86 -10.24
N LYS A 22 16.95 -28.11 -9.96
CA LYS A 22 16.98 -27.12 -8.87
C LYS A 22 17.19 -25.72 -9.43
N ILE A 23 16.60 -24.73 -8.77
CA ILE A 23 16.94 -23.33 -9.00
C ILE A 23 18.19 -23.04 -8.17
N VAL A 24 19.29 -22.68 -8.83
CA VAL A 24 20.57 -22.39 -8.19
C VAL A 24 20.82 -20.89 -8.25
N LEU A 25 20.98 -20.28 -7.08
CA LEU A 25 21.33 -18.87 -6.94
C LEU A 25 22.79 -18.75 -6.54
N ILE A 26 23.57 -18.02 -7.33
CA ILE A 26 24.98 -17.74 -7.07
C ILE A 26 25.12 -16.23 -6.97
N GLY A 27 25.60 -15.75 -5.84
CA GLY A 27 25.79 -14.33 -5.58
C GLY A 27 26.76 -14.09 -4.44
N PHE A 28 27.28 -12.87 -4.35
CA PHE A 28 28.29 -12.50 -3.37
C PHE A 28 27.64 -12.01 -2.08
N CYS A 29 27.83 -12.76 -0.99
CA CYS A 29 27.30 -12.42 0.35
C CYS A 29 28.35 -11.78 1.28
N GLY A 30 29.43 -11.23 0.73
CA GLY A 30 30.57 -10.75 1.50
C GLY A 30 31.62 -11.83 1.79
N GLU A 31 32.82 -11.40 2.19
CA GLU A 31 33.92 -12.28 2.59
C GLU A 31 33.76 -12.82 4.03
N THR A 32 32.93 -12.15 4.83
CA THR A 32 32.60 -12.49 6.22
C THR A 32 31.23 -11.90 6.52
N GLU A 33 30.45 -12.47 7.45
CA GLU A 33 29.12 -11.92 7.82
C GLU A 33 29.16 -10.45 8.26
N GLN A 34 30.32 -9.99 8.74
CA GLN A 34 30.58 -8.62 9.18
C GLN A 34 31.21 -7.73 8.09
N ALA A 35 31.51 -8.28 6.91
CA ALA A 35 32.13 -7.52 5.84
C ALA A 35 31.13 -6.46 5.32
N LEU A 36 31.51 -5.19 5.43
CA LEU A 36 30.72 -4.03 5.02
C LEU A 36 30.79 -3.81 3.50
N SER A 37 30.59 -4.87 2.72
CA SER A 37 30.49 -4.73 1.27
C SER A 37 29.16 -4.05 0.92
N MET A 38 29.21 -2.76 0.63
CA MET A 38 28.04 -1.94 0.31
C MET A 38 27.54 -2.12 -1.13
N LYS A 39 28.28 -2.85 -1.97
CA LYS A 39 28.07 -2.84 -3.42
C LYS A 39 26.84 -3.63 -3.89
N ASP A 40 26.43 -4.65 -3.14
CA ASP A 40 25.25 -5.49 -3.42
C ASP A 40 24.42 -5.76 -2.15
N ARG A 41 24.29 -4.72 -1.31
CA ARG A 41 23.43 -4.76 -0.11
C ARG A 41 22.36 -3.67 -0.21
N TYR A 42 21.14 -4.03 0.19
CA TYR A 42 19.97 -3.17 0.15
C TYR A 42 19.36 -3.03 1.54
N PHE A 43 18.70 -1.90 1.76
CA PHE A 43 17.97 -1.62 3.00
C PHE A 43 16.60 -2.30 2.98
N THR A 44 16.29 -3.06 4.03
CA THR A 44 14.95 -3.61 4.20
C THR A 44 14.22 -2.98 5.39
N PRO A 45 12.88 -3.01 5.42
CA PRO A 45 12.11 -2.56 6.58
C PRO A 45 12.35 -3.36 7.86
N LEU A 46 13.01 -4.52 7.77
CA LEU A 46 13.38 -5.37 8.91
C LEU A 46 14.73 -5.00 9.52
N ASN A 47 15.41 -3.99 8.98
CA ASN A 47 16.65 -3.49 9.56
C ASN A 47 16.37 -2.88 10.95
N GLU A 48 17.12 -3.31 11.96
CA GLU A 48 16.98 -2.82 13.33
C GLU A 48 17.19 -1.30 13.41
N GLU A 49 18.07 -0.76 12.56
CA GLU A 49 18.31 0.68 12.44
C GLU A 49 17.62 1.24 11.18
N TYR A 50 16.35 1.60 11.34
CA TYR A 50 15.55 2.18 10.25
C TYR A 50 15.90 3.65 9.91
N THR A 51 16.57 4.37 10.82
CA THR A 51 16.86 5.81 10.68
C THR A 51 18.35 6.11 10.77
N GLY A 52 18.91 6.85 9.80
CA GLY A 52 20.28 7.39 9.86
C GLY A 52 21.25 6.73 8.86
N ARG A 53 22.52 6.56 9.28
CA ARG A 53 23.60 5.88 8.52
C ARG A 53 23.60 4.38 8.80
N SER A 54 22.44 3.73 8.73
CA SER A 54 22.40 2.29 8.92
C SER A 54 23.17 1.59 7.80
N ILE A 55 23.71 0.42 8.12
CA ILE A 55 24.36 -0.43 7.14
C ILE A 55 23.23 -1.23 6.46
N PRO A 56 23.21 -1.32 5.13
CA PRO A 56 22.24 -2.13 4.42
C PRO A 56 22.37 -3.60 4.85
N ASP A 57 21.24 -4.20 5.16
CA ASP A 57 21.15 -5.46 5.90
C ASP A 57 21.05 -6.68 4.98
N MET A 58 20.45 -6.55 3.79
CA MET A 58 20.10 -7.68 2.92
C MET A 58 20.95 -7.75 1.66
N HIS A 59 21.48 -8.93 1.34
CA HIS A 59 22.21 -9.18 0.10
C HIS A 59 21.26 -9.29 -1.10
N GLY A 60 21.70 -8.81 -2.28
CA GLY A 60 20.92 -8.89 -3.52
C GLY A 60 20.48 -10.32 -3.86
N VAL A 61 21.37 -11.30 -3.67
CA VAL A 61 21.04 -12.72 -3.90
C VAL A 61 19.92 -13.24 -2.98
N THR A 62 19.86 -12.76 -1.75
CA THR A 62 18.80 -13.12 -0.80
C THR A 62 17.45 -12.52 -1.23
N ILE A 63 17.46 -11.31 -1.81
CA ILE A 63 16.25 -10.70 -2.38
C ILE A 63 15.74 -11.57 -3.55
N HIS A 64 16.63 -12.02 -4.44
CA HIS A 64 16.24 -12.92 -5.52
C HIS A 64 15.69 -14.26 -5.00
N ALA A 65 16.27 -14.81 -3.92
CA ALA A 65 15.75 -16.02 -3.27
C ALA A 65 14.32 -15.81 -2.75
N ASN A 66 14.04 -14.68 -2.11
CA ASN A 66 12.69 -14.35 -1.63
C ASN A 66 11.69 -14.20 -2.80
N ILE A 67 12.10 -13.57 -3.91
CA ILE A 67 11.25 -13.45 -5.11
C ILE A 67 10.93 -14.83 -5.69
N ILE A 68 11.93 -15.71 -5.79
CA ILE A 68 11.74 -17.08 -6.29
C ILE A 68 10.83 -17.88 -5.36
N SER A 69 10.97 -17.74 -4.04
CA SER A 69 10.05 -18.38 -3.09
C SER A 69 8.62 -17.92 -3.34
N MET A 70 8.36 -16.61 -3.46
CA MET A 70 7.02 -16.10 -3.78
C MET A 70 6.47 -16.66 -5.10
N ILE A 71 7.32 -16.84 -6.12
CA ILE A 71 6.91 -17.44 -7.40
C ILE A 71 6.55 -18.93 -7.25
N LEU A 72 7.36 -19.68 -6.49
CA LEU A 72 7.14 -21.11 -6.24
C LEU A 72 5.88 -21.34 -5.38
N ASP A 73 5.71 -20.52 -4.35
CA ASP A 73 4.60 -20.58 -3.40
C ASP A 73 3.32 -19.94 -3.96
N ARG A 74 3.42 -19.25 -5.11
CA ARG A 74 2.35 -18.46 -5.76
C ARG A 74 1.74 -17.39 -4.84
N ASP A 75 2.50 -16.91 -3.87
CA ASP A 75 2.07 -15.88 -2.92
C ASP A 75 2.37 -14.49 -3.49
N PHE A 76 1.52 -14.06 -4.43
CA PHE A 76 1.65 -12.76 -5.08
C PHE A 76 0.75 -11.72 -4.42
N ILE A 77 1.35 -10.59 -4.07
CA ILE A 77 0.58 -9.41 -3.65
C ILE A 77 -0.13 -8.83 -4.89
N CYS A 78 -1.46 -8.89 -4.88
CA CYS A 78 -2.30 -8.42 -5.97
C CYS A 78 -2.65 -6.95 -5.77
N GLU A 79 -2.19 -6.08 -6.67
CA GLU A 79 -2.51 -4.67 -6.63
C GLU A 79 -3.85 -4.37 -7.33
N VAL A 80 -4.73 -3.64 -6.65
CA VAL A 80 -6.02 -3.25 -7.21
C VAL A 80 -5.79 -2.20 -8.32
N SER A 81 -6.15 -2.54 -9.56
CA SER A 81 -6.16 -1.61 -10.70
C SER A 81 -6.76 -0.24 -10.35
N HIS A 82 -6.12 0.83 -10.84
CA HIS A 82 -6.51 2.22 -10.62
C HIS A 82 -7.98 2.51 -10.96
N PHE A 83 -8.51 1.91 -12.03
CA PHE A 83 -9.91 2.09 -12.41
C PHE A 83 -10.87 1.64 -11.31
N ARG A 84 -10.59 0.49 -10.65
CA ARG A 84 -11.40 -0.02 -9.54
C ARG A 84 -11.30 0.90 -8.33
N ILE A 85 -10.10 1.43 -8.04
CA ILE A 85 -9.90 2.39 -6.95
C ILE A 85 -10.75 3.65 -7.19
N TYR A 86 -10.75 4.20 -8.40
CA TYR A 86 -11.58 5.37 -8.75
C TYR A 86 -13.08 5.08 -8.59
N LEU A 87 -13.52 3.90 -9.01
CA LEU A 87 -14.92 3.47 -8.83
C LEU A 87 -15.29 3.40 -7.34
N TYR A 88 -14.47 2.75 -6.51
CA TYR A 88 -14.73 2.64 -5.07
C TYR A 88 -14.71 4.01 -4.38
N SER A 89 -13.73 4.86 -4.71
CA SER A 89 -13.68 6.24 -4.21
C SER A 89 -14.94 7.03 -4.59
N PHE A 90 -15.40 6.93 -5.84
CA PHE A 90 -16.61 7.62 -6.26
C PHE A 90 -17.85 7.14 -5.51
N LEU A 91 -17.99 5.82 -5.30
CA LEU A 91 -19.09 5.26 -4.51
C LEU A 91 -19.03 5.70 -3.04
N LEU A 92 -17.82 5.72 -2.45
CA LEU A 92 -17.59 6.19 -1.09
C LEU A 92 -17.94 7.67 -0.93
N TYR A 93 -17.57 8.50 -1.90
CA TYR A 93 -17.95 9.91 -1.95
C TYR A 93 -19.47 10.08 -1.98
N LEU A 94 -20.18 9.33 -2.83
CA LEU A 94 -21.65 9.38 -2.91
C LEU A 94 -22.28 8.96 -1.57
N PHE A 95 -21.78 7.89 -0.97
CA PHE A 95 -22.23 7.43 0.34
C PHE A 95 -22.06 8.53 1.41
N ASN A 96 -20.87 9.14 1.49
CA ASN A 96 -20.59 10.25 2.39
C ASN A 96 -21.49 11.46 2.14
N TYR A 97 -21.72 11.84 0.89
CA TYR A 97 -22.65 12.91 0.53
C TYR A 97 -24.06 12.66 1.09
N PHE A 98 -24.59 11.44 0.96
CA PHE A 98 -25.92 11.11 1.50
C PHE A 98 -25.96 11.15 3.03
N VAL A 99 -24.91 10.69 3.70
CA VAL A 99 -24.78 10.73 5.16
C VAL A 99 -24.76 12.19 5.63
N TYR A 100 -23.91 13.04 5.04
CA TYR A 100 -23.78 14.45 5.43
C TYR A 100 -25.08 15.21 5.18
N ARG A 101 -25.71 15.02 4.02
CA ARG A 101 -27.01 15.63 3.70
C ARG A 101 -28.11 15.21 4.67
N ARG A 102 -28.08 13.98 5.17
CA ARG A 102 -29.05 13.51 6.18
C ARG A 102 -28.82 14.18 7.52
N MET A 103 -27.57 14.35 7.94
CA MET A 103 -27.20 14.93 9.23
C MET A 103 -27.46 16.44 9.30
N GLU A 104 -27.17 17.17 8.22
CA GLU A 104 -27.33 18.63 8.17
C GLU A 104 -28.78 19.09 8.41
N ARG A 105 -29.78 18.26 8.06
CA ARG A 105 -31.20 18.55 8.31
C ARG A 105 -31.54 18.82 9.78
N HIS A 106 -30.72 18.38 10.73
CA HIS A 106 -31.00 18.48 12.17
C HIS A 106 -30.24 19.61 12.90
N ASN A 107 -29.80 20.63 12.14
CA ASN A 107 -29.07 21.87 12.52
C ASN A 107 -27.58 21.87 12.13
N PHE A 108 -27.17 22.92 11.42
CA PHE A 108 -25.81 23.12 10.88
C PHE A 108 -24.72 23.16 11.97
N PHE A 109 -24.84 24.06 12.95
CA PHE A 109 -23.79 24.26 13.98
C PHE A 109 -23.55 23.01 14.83
N ARG A 110 -24.59 22.22 15.07
CA ARG A 110 -24.45 20.99 15.84
C ARG A 110 -23.85 19.87 15.00
N SER A 111 -24.07 19.82 13.68
CA SER A 111 -23.65 18.69 12.83
C SER A 111 -22.18 18.73 12.39
N MET A 112 -21.57 19.91 12.27
CA MET A 112 -20.18 20.08 11.84
C MET A 112 -19.15 19.21 12.63
N PRO A 113 -19.10 19.24 13.98
CA PRO A 113 -18.15 18.41 14.73
C PRO A 113 -18.43 16.90 14.57
N PHE A 114 -19.69 16.48 14.44
CA PHE A 114 -20.02 15.06 14.25
C PHE A 114 -19.57 14.55 12.88
N ILE A 115 -19.68 15.36 11.83
CA ILE A 115 -19.21 14.97 10.49
C ILE A 115 -17.69 14.74 10.50
N ARG A 116 -16.92 15.62 11.16
CA ARG A 116 -15.47 15.43 11.33
C ARG A 116 -15.13 14.18 12.14
N LEU A 117 -15.90 13.88 13.19
CA LEU A 117 -15.74 12.63 13.95
C LEU A 117 -16.01 11.40 13.09
N ILE A 118 -17.03 11.45 12.22
CA ILE A 118 -17.33 10.37 11.27
C ILE A 118 -16.17 10.19 10.28
N GLN A 119 -15.58 11.27 9.75
CA GLN A 119 -14.41 11.17 8.86
C GLN A 119 -13.20 10.53 9.54
N ILE A 120 -12.92 10.90 10.79
CA ILE A 120 -11.83 10.30 11.57
C ILE A 120 -12.11 8.80 11.80
N LEU A 121 -13.34 8.46 12.18
CA LEU A 121 -13.74 7.07 12.36
C LEU A 121 -13.62 6.27 11.06
N GLU A 122 -14.09 6.83 9.94
CA GLU A 122 -13.99 6.23 8.61
C GLU A 122 -12.53 6.01 8.19
N PHE A 123 -11.62 6.94 8.49
CA PHE A 123 -10.19 6.78 8.26
C PHE A 123 -9.64 5.53 8.98
N PHE A 124 -9.93 5.37 10.27
CA PHE A 124 -9.48 4.20 11.03
C PHE A 124 -10.09 2.89 10.52
N ILE A 125 -11.38 2.91 10.16
CA ILE A 125 -12.06 1.75 9.58
C ILE A 125 -11.42 1.36 8.24
N LEU A 126 -11.17 2.32 7.36
CA LEU A 126 -10.53 2.09 6.07
C LEU A 126 -9.10 1.55 6.23
N LEU A 127 -8.34 2.09 7.20
CA LEU A 127 -6.99 1.61 7.50
C LEU A 127 -7.03 0.15 7.96
N MET A 128 -7.94 -0.20 8.87
CA MET A 128 -8.13 -1.57 9.34
C MET A 128 -8.50 -2.51 8.17
N ILE A 129 -9.45 -2.11 7.32
CA ILE A 129 -9.86 -2.89 6.14
C ILE A 129 -8.67 -3.11 5.20
N CYS A 130 -7.84 -2.08 4.96
CA CYS A 130 -6.66 -2.22 4.11
C CYS A 130 -5.64 -3.22 4.68
N VAL A 131 -5.40 -3.18 6.00
CA VAL A 131 -4.51 -4.14 6.67
C VAL A 131 -5.07 -5.56 6.59
N LEU A 132 -6.37 -5.74 6.82
CA LEU A 132 -7.02 -7.05 6.75
C LEU A 132 -7.00 -7.64 5.33
N LEU A 133 -7.24 -6.82 4.31
CA LEU A 133 -7.14 -7.23 2.90
C LEU A 133 -5.71 -7.67 2.54
N LEU A 134 -4.71 -6.98 3.07
CA LEU A 134 -3.32 -7.32 2.82
C LEU A 134 -2.92 -8.63 3.53
N LEU A 135 -3.27 -8.80 4.81
CA LEU A 135 -2.86 -9.96 5.60
C LEU A 135 -3.62 -11.24 5.24
N SER A 136 -4.92 -11.15 4.92
CA SER A 136 -5.75 -12.34 4.70
C SER A 136 -5.91 -12.70 3.22
N PHE A 137 -5.78 -11.73 2.31
CA PHE A 137 -6.05 -11.94 0.88
C PHE A 137 -4.87 -11.56 -0.02
N SER A 138 -3.75 -11.09 0.54
CA SER A 138 -2.61 -10.56 -0.22
C SER A 138 -3.02 -9.45 -1.20
N ILE A 139 -4.08 -8.69 -0.89
CA ILE A 139 -4.59 -7.60 -1.75
C ILE A 139 -4.07 -6.26 -1.24
N LYS A 140 -3.36 -5.54 -2.12
CA LYS A 140 -2.91 -4.18 -1.85
C LYS A 140 -3.88 -3.16 -2.45
N LEU A 141 -4.48 -2.35 -1.57
CA LEU A 141 -5.41 -1.30 -1.93
C LEU A 141 -4.73 0.08 -1.88
N GLY A 142 -5.06 0.96 -2.83
CA GLY A 142 -4.51 2.33 -2.91
C GLY A 142 -5.07 3.26 -1.83
N PHE A 143 -4.65 3.05 -0.57
CA PHE A 143 -5.16 3.72 0.62
C PHE A 143 -5.16 5.25 0.51
N VAL A 144 -4.06 5.83 0.01
CA VAL A 144 -3.88 7.29 -0.10
C VAL A 144 -5.04 7.92 -0.87
N PHE A 145 -5.39 7.37 -2.03
CA PHE A 145 -6.42 7.95 -2.89
C PHE A 145 -7.83 7.86 -2.26
N ILE A 146 -8.15 6.74 -1.61
CA ILE A 146 -9.44 6.56 -0.93
C ILE A 146 -9.55 7.53 0.26
N VAL A 147 -8.50 7.65 1.07
CA VAL A 147 -8.49 8.59 2.20
C VAL A 147 -8.58 10.03 1.75
N THR A 148 -7.85 10.43 0.70
CA THR A 148 -7.98 11.77 0.12
C THR A 148 -9.42 12.03 -0.32
N THR A 149 -10.12 11.02 -0.84
CA THR A 149 -11.54 11.13 -1.21
C THR A 149 -12.42 11.38 0.03
N VAL A 150 -12.19 10.68 1.14
CA VAL A 150 -12.92 10.91 2.41
C VAL A 150 -12.73 12.35 2.89
N ILE A 151 -11.49 12.84 2.90
CA ILE A 151 -11.18 14.20 3.36
C ILE A 151 -11.87 15.24 2.46
N LEU A 152 -11.67 15.13 1.15
CA LEU A 152 -12.26 16.05 0.17
C LEU A 152 -13.80 15.98 0.11
N SER A 153 -14.40 14.85 0.50
CA SER A 153 -15.85 14.67 0.39
C SER A 153 -16.64 15.72 1.16
N TYR A 154 -16.19 16.09 2.37
CA TYR A 154 -16.83 17.12 3.18
C TYR A 154 -16.63 18.52 2.60
N GLU A 155 -15.41 18.85 2.14
CA GLU A 155 -15.12 20.16 1.55
C GLU A 155 -15.97 20.39 0.30
N LEU A 156 -16.11 19.37 -0.55
CA LEU A 156 -16.95 19.41 -1.74
C LEU A 156 -18.43 19.51 -1.38
N PHE A 157 -18.88 18.78 -0.36
CA PHE A 157 -20.24 18.87 0.15
C PHE A 157 -20.58 20.27 0.64
N GLU A 158 -19.72 20.86 1.49
CA GLU A 158 -19.89 22.21 2.03
C GLU A 158 -19.93 23.25 0.91
N LEU A 159 -18.98 23.17 -0.04
CA LEU A 159 -18.90 24.06 -1.19
C LEU A 159 -20.18 24.00 -2.05
N TYR A 160 -20.70 22.80 -2.31
CA TYR A 160 -21.86 22.59 -3.16
C TYR A 160 -23.15 23.11 -2.51
N GLU A 161 -23.46 22.70 -1.28
CA GLU A 161 -24.73 23.06 -0.62
C GLU A 161 -24.78 24.55 -0.23
N HIS A 162 -23.64 25.15 0.17
CA HIS A 162 -23.65 26.53 0.70
C HIS A 162 -23.28 27.61 -0.30
N LYS A 163 -22.38 27.34 -1.26
CA LYS A 163 -21.94 28.35 -2.22
C LYS A 163 -22.58 28.15 -3.58
N PHE A 164 -22.50 26.94 -4.12
CA PHE A 164 -22.89 26.69 -5.50
C PHE A 164 -24.41 26.69 -5.69
N LYS A 165 -25.13 25.88 -4.91
CA LYS A 165 -26.58 25.73 -5.03
C LYS A 165 -27.34 27.06 -4.84
N PRO A 166 -27.07 27.89 -3.81
CA PRO A 166 -27.77 29.16 -3.64
C PRO A 166 -27.41 30.18 -4.72
N TYR A 167 -26.16 30.16 -5.21
CA TYR A 167 -25.72 31.03 -6.31
C TYR A 167 -26.48 30.73 -7.60
N VAL A 168 -26.60 29.45 -7.96
CA VAL A 168 -27.34 29.02 -9.14
C VAL A 168 -28.83 29.37 -9.00
N GLN A 169 -29.44 29.11 -7.83
CA GLN A 169 -30.83 29.46 -7.57
C GLN A 169 -31.09 30.96 -7.75
N ARG A 170 -30.27 31.83 -7.14
CA ARG A 170 -30.40 33.29 -7.30
C ARG A 170 -30.31 33.76 -8.75
N LYS A 171 -29.41 33.17 -9.54
CA LYS A 171 -29.30 33.49 -10.97
C LYS A 171 -30.50 33.00 -11.78
N LEU A 172 -31.03 31.82 -11.44
CA LEU A 172 -32.22 31.26 -12.09
C LEU A 172 -33.44 32.15 -11.81
N ASP A 173 -33.63 32.55 -10.55
CA ASP A 173 -34.74 33.40 -10.12
C ASP A 173 -34.67 34.81 -10.75
N ALA A 174 -33.45 35.32 -11.00
CA ALA A 174 -33.24 36.58 -11.70
C ALA A 174 -33.41 36.50 -13.23
N PHE A 175 -33.38 35.31 -13.81
CA PHE A 175 -33.62 35.09 -15.24
C PHE A 175 -35.11 34.81 -15.54
N LEU A 176 -35.84 34.28 -14.56
CA LEU A 176 -37.26 33.95 -14.68
C LEU A 176 -38.21 35.10 -14.33
N ASN A 177 -37.71 36.19 -13.71
CA ASN A 177 -38.43 37.45 -13.47
C ASN A 177 -37.98 38.53 -14.44
#